data_AF-A0A1H1PXD1-F1
#
_entry.id   AF-A0A1H1PXD1-F1
#
_cell.length_a   1.000
_cell.length_b   1.000
_cell.length_c   1.000
_cell.angle_alpha   90.00
_cell.angle_beta   90.00
_cell.angle_gamma   90.00
#
_symmetry.space_group_name_H-M   'P 1'
#
loop_
_entity.id
_entity.type
_entity.pdbx_description
1 polymer ?
#
loop_
_entity_poly.entity_id
_entity_poly.type
_entity_poly.pdbx_seq_one_letter_code
_entity_poly.pdbx_strand_id
1 'polypeptide(L)'
;MNHISGTKTKPVSYKPHSHEHCKPCPKPPQRNCLIPFTPLQADIFEGLLDDLIASIQSIYIPPAGPLPDVLKILQNLFKDMRLTLRDQAALFAATELNITAYEQSEGWSDALIAATSQTLTELYAFSLLACVSSPVKDGWVIRIRSAETNLAGISNFVPPATPGTLLVLDGGEIPASLSLNGLTGLPAQGAIPIINFTSESIPVTSDSTGQTVSIVLANNFGGNNLAFSVPESSTITTITASFSPEPTTVSGATITVQVQLCRALPDVSLYQPLVAIPGTVASLHPVLFGTISESFTCQVSQTGLNIPANAEDRLVLVFTISSSQPNPVPNTIIGTLEGAITFVPSEGVAIGQIVPFASRLTVDLSGNATANAITLGVVGFGNSNTQFNSNPATLSPVDASGFNTFTVPIQENGTLTSIAAYFSLTSGSKLPESPATVVAVYRFTNTNNEATVLSFDAIMNLTVFPPGTYTESSPGVHGILTGLNVPVNAGDRLLIVFSMNFTFVAGAATGWGSGGAFIELNSD
;
A
#
# COMPACT_ATOMS: atom_id res chain seq x y z
N MET A 1 -12.34 38.71 29.04
CA MET A 1 -11.75 37.72 29.96
C MET A 1 -10.50 37.20 29.28
N ASN A 2 -9.33 37.75 29.64
CA ASN A 2 -8.08 37.48 28.94
C ASN A 2 -7.46 36.18 29.44
N HIS A 3 -7.27 35.25 28.51
CA HIS A 3 -6.43 34.07 28.66
C HIS A 3 -5.01 34.51 29.03
N ILE A 4 -4.57 34.12 30.23
CA ILE A 4 -3.16 34.16 30.61
C ILE A 4 -2.48 32.99 29.90
N SER A 5 -1.73 33.29 28.85
CA SER A 5 -0.82 32.37 28.19
C SER A 5 0.17 31.84 29.22
N GLY A 6 0.16 30.54 29.47
CA GLY A 6 1.17 29.87 30.29
C GLY A 6 2.57 30.16 29.73
N THR A 7 3.39 30.83 30.51
CA THR A 7 4.81 31.06 30.21
C THR A 7 5.52 29.72 30.13
N LYS A 8 5.97 29.32 28.93
CA LYS A 8 6.97 28.26 28.75
C LYS A 8 8.21 28.65 29.58
N THR A 9 8.48 27.89 30.65
CA THR A 9 9.65 28.08 31.49
C THR A 9 10.90 27.90 30.63
N LYS A 10 11.64 28.98 30.37
CA LYS A 10 12.91 28.89 29.63
C LYS A 10 13.87 27.97 30.39
N PRO A 11 14.60 27.06 29.71
CA PRO A 11 15.61 26.24 30.38
C PRO A 11 16.66 27.17 30.99
N VAL A 12 16.89 27.03 32.30
CA VAL A 12 17.98 27.75 32.96
C VAL A 12 19.28 27.08 32.54
N SER A 13 20.17 27.86 31.91
CA SER A 13 21.53 27.42 31.57
C SER A 13 22.50 27.90 32.64
N TYR A 14 23.43 27.04 33.02
CA TYR A 14 24.46 27.34 34.01
C TYR A 14 25.88 27.33 33.41
N LYS A 15 25.99 27.44 32.07
CA LYS A 15 27.29 27.54 31.39
C LYS A 15 27.95 28.91 31.64
N PRO A 16 29.26 28.96 31.95
CA PRO A 16 30.12 27.81 32.27
C PRO A 16 29.83 27.26 33.66
N HIS A 17 29.81 25.94 33.80
CA HIS A 17 29.56 25.30 35.10
C HIS A 17 30.71 25.58 36.08
N SER A 18 30.38 25.72 37.36
CA SER A 18 31.34 25.88 38.44
C SER A 18 31.50 24.58 39.24
N HIS A 19 32.53 24.49 40.06
CA HIS A 19 32.69 23.36 40.99
C HIS A 19 31.51 23.20 41.94
N GLU A 20 30.82 24.29 42.33
CA GLU A 20 29.62 24.22 43.17
C GLU A 20 28.43 23.60 42.43
N HIS A 21 28.33 23.82 41.12
CA HIS A 21 27.28 23.22 40.29
C HIS A 21 27.44 21.70 40.17
N CYS A 22 28.67 21.20 40.30
CA CYS A 22 29.02 19.77 40.21
C CYS A 22 29.18 19.07 41.57
N LYS A 23 28.59 19.63 42.65
CA LYS A 23 28.51 18.97 43.95
C LYS A 23 27.17 18.25 44.13
N PRO A 24 27.15 17.09 44.82
CA PRO A 24 25.91 16.43 45.23
C PRO A 24 25.03 17.36 46.08
N CYS A 25 23.71 17.19 45.98
CA CYS A 25 22.76 18.06 46.67
C CYS A 25 22.96 17.99 48.20
N PRO A 26 23.06 19.13 48.92
CA PRO A 26 23.32 19.14 50.36
C PRO A 26 22.09 18.82 51.22
N LYS A 27 20.89 18.68 50.63
CA LYS A 27 19.63 18.48 51.37
C LYS A 27 19.44 17.01 51.80
N PRO A 28 19.16 16.73 53.09
CA PRO A 28 18.88 15.37 53.57
C PRO A 28 17.58 14.78 52.99
N PRO A 29 17.48 13.43 52.81
CA PRO A 29 18.55 12.46 53.02
C PRO A 29 19.59 12.52 51.88
N GLN A 30 20.87 12.32 52.20
CA GLN A 30 21.91 12.18 51.19
C GLN A 30 21.59 10.96 50.33
N ARG A 31 21.01 11.18 49.15
CA ARG A 31 20.89 10.13 48.14
C ARG A 31 22.23 10.02 47.43
N ASN A 32 22.76 8.80 47.34
CA ASN A 32 23.97 8.50 46.59
C ASN A 32 23.71 8.85 45.11
N CYS A 33 24.19 10.00 44.65
CA CYS A 33 24.39 10.22 43.24
C CYS A 33 25.56 9.33 42.80
N LEU A 34 25.43 8.69 41.64
CA LEU A 34 26.36 7.63 41.23
C LEU A 34 27.38 8.13 40.19
N ILE A 35 27.04 9.19 39.45
CA ILE A 35 27.78 9.62 38.26
C ILE A 35 28.42 11.00 38.50
N PRO A 36 29.73 11.08 38.76
CA PRO A 36 30.43 12.35 38.95
C PRO A 36 30.63 13.09 37.62
N PHE A 37 30.46 14.40 37.64
CA PHE A 37 30.75 15.29 36.51
C PHE A 37 31.83 16.31 36.89
N THR A 38 32.77 16.54 35.99
CA THR A 38 33.60 17.76 36.02
C THR A 38 32.81 18.93 35.43
N PRO A 39 33.17 20.19 35.76
CA PRO A 39 32.52 21.36 35.15
C PRO A 39 32.56 21.35 33.62
N LEU A 40 33.68 20.94 33.02
CA LEU A 40 33.82 20.81 31.57
C LEU A 40 32.87 19.74 30.98
N GLN A 41 32.78 18.57 31.62
CA GLN A 41 31.85 17.52 31.18
C GLN A 41 30.39 17.98 31.28
N ALA A 42 30.04 18.75 32.31
CA ALA A 42 28.70 19.33 32.47
C ALA A 42 28.39 20.36 31.37
N ASP A 43 29.36 21.21 31.00
CA ASP A 43 29.22 22.15 29.88
C ASP A 43 29.04 21.42 28.54
N ILE A 44 29.85 20.39 28.28
CA ILE A 44 29.76 19.58 27.06
C ILE A 44 28.40 18.87 27.01
N PHE A 45 28.00 18.21 28.10
CA PHE A 45 26.73 17.49 28.15
C PHE A 45 25.54 18.41 27.93
N GLU A 46 25.49 19.56 28.60
CA GLU A 46 24.42 20.54 28.37
C GLU A 46 24.40 21.03 26.91
N GLY A 47 25.57 21.20 26.27
CA GLY A 47 25.66 21.54 24.84
C GLY A 47 25.12 20.47 23.92
N LEU A 48 25.47 19.22 24.18
CA LEU A 48 24.95 18.09 23.41
C LEU A 48 23.44 17.92 23.58
N LEU A 49 22.87 18.26 24.74
CA LEU A 49 21.42 18.31 24.92
C LEU A 49 20.78 19.44 24.11
N ASP A 50 21.41 20.61 24.01
CA ASP A 50 20.96 21.70 23.14
C ASP A 50 21.01 21.27 21.65
N ASP A 51 22.09 20.62 21.24
CA ASP A 51 22.27 20.11 19.87
C ASP A 51 21.28 18.97 19.57
N LEU A 52 20.96 18.14 20.56
CA LEU A 52 19.95 17.09 20.43
C LEU A 52 18.57 17.67 20.13
N ILE A 53 18.16 18.73 20.84
CA ILE A 53 16.91 19.46 20.55
C ILE A 53 16.94 20.05 19.15
N ALA A 54 18.07 20.61 18.73
CA ALA A 54 18.24 21.19 17.40
C ALA A 54 18.17 20.13 16.31
N SER A 55 18.70 18.93 16.56
CA SER A 55 18.77 17.84 15.58
C SER A 55 17.45 17.06 15.40
N ILE A 56 16.63 16.97 16.45
CA ILE A 56 15.32 16.33 16.40
C ILE A 56 14.29 17.37 15.97
N GLN A 57 14.17 17.57 14.66
CA GLN A 57 13.20 18.49 14.05
C GLN A 57 12.69 17.92 12.73
N SER A 58 11.43 18.22 12.38
CA SER A 58 10.79 17.75 11.15
C SER A 58 11.42 18.26 9.85
N ILE A 59 12.24 19.32 9.93
CA ILE A 59 12.98 19.86 8.78
C ILE A 59 14.13 18.96 8.34
N TYR A 60 14.65 18.12 9.24
CA TYR A 60 15.69 17.14 8.90
C TYR A 60 15.02 15.85 8.45
N ILE A 61 15.36 15.40 7.23
CA ILE A 61 14.80 14.21 6.59
C ILE A 61 15.90 13.14 6.59
N PRO A 62 15.82 12.12 7.47
CA PRO A 62 16.74 10.99 7.45
C PRO A 62 16.91 10.38 6.05
N PRO A 63 18.12 9.94 5.68
CA PRO A 63 19.32 9.85 6.52
C PRO A 63 20.12 11.17 6.61
N ALA A 64 19.65 12.26 6.01
CA ALA A 64 20.31 13.55 6.10
C ALA A 64 19.95 14.27 7.41
N GLY A 65 20.95 14.80 8.11
CA GLY A 65 20.74 15.63 9.29
C GLY A 65 21.81 15.43 10.36
N PRO A 66 21.80 16.26 11.41
CA PRO A 66 22.89 16.31 12.38
C PRO A 66 22.77 15.27 13.51
N LEU A 67 21.63 14.58 13.64
CA LEU A 67 21.37 13.70 14.80
C LEU A 67 22.43 12.61 14.97
N PRO A 68 22.85 11.84 13.94
CA PRO A 68 23.89 10.82 14.10
C PRO A 68 25.21 11.38 14.65
N ASP A 69 25.62 12.58 14.21
CA ASP A 69 26.86 13.20 14.66
C ASP A 69 26.77 13.65 16.13
N VAL A 70 25.64 14.22 16.54
CA VAL A 70 25.39 14.58 17.96
C VAL A 70 25.47 13.34 18.85
N LEU A 71 24.88 12.22 18.43
CA LEU A 71 24.90 10.96 19.17
C LEU A 71 26.32 10.36 19.25
N LYS A 72 27.11 10.43 18.17
CA LYS A 72 28.52 10.01 18.16
C LYS A 72 29.37 10.83 19.14
N ILE A 73 29.12 12.14 19.27
CA ILE A 73 29.82 12.98 20.25
C ILE A 73 29.39 12.65 21.68
N LEU A 74 28.10 12.38 21.92
CA LEU A 74 27.60 11.87 23.21
C LEU A 74 28.30 10.59 23.64
N GLN A 75 28.46 9.63 22.73
CA GLN A 75 29.20 8.39 22.98
C GLN A 75 30.66 8.67 23.38
N ASN A 76 31.34 9.61 22.74
CA ASN A 76 32.70 9.99 23.12
C ASN A 76 32.75 10.57 24.53
N LEU A 77 31.79 11.43 24.90
CA LEU A 77 31.67 11.91 26.28
C LEU A 77 31.46 10.75 27.28
N PHE A 78 30.63 9.76 26.94
CA PHE A 78 30.39 8.59 27.80
C PHE A 78 31.64 7.70 27.98
N LYS A 79 32.56 7.65 27.01
CA LYS A 79 33.85 6.95 27.14
C LYS A 79 34.76 7.65 28.16
N ASP A 80 34.72 8.98 28.19
CA ASP A 80 35.60 9.80 29.03
C ASP A 80 35.07 10.01 30.46
N MET A 81 33.89 9.46 30.77
CA MET A 81 33.26 9.54 32.10
C MET A 81 33.44 8.27 32.92
N ARG A 82 33.35 8.42 34.25
CA ARG A 82 33.40 7.29 35.19
C ARG A 82 32.01 6.68 35.35
N LEU A 83 31.67 5.74 34.47
CA LEU A 83 30.39 5.02 34.47
C LEU A 83 30.58 3.56 34.88
N THR A 84 29.51 2.92 35.37
CA THR A 84 29.51 1.47 35.49
C THR A 84 29.43 0.84 34.10
N LEU A 85 29.98 -0.37 33.93
CA LEU A 85 29.92 -1.09 32.65
C LEU A 85 28.47 -1.27 32.16
N ARG A 86 27.52 -1.45 33.09
CA ARG A 86 26.10 -1.60 32.77
C ARG A 86 25.50 -0.30 32.23
N ASP A 87 25.74 0.83 32.90
CA ASP A 87 25.19 2.12 32.48
C ASP A 87 25.80 2.58 31.16
N GLN A 88 27.11 2.34 30.99
CA GLN A 88 27.79 2.61 29.73
C GLN A 88 27.21 1.76 28.60
N ALA A 89 27.03 0.45 28.80
CA ALA A 89 26.46 -0.43 27.77
C ALA A 89 25.03 0.00 27.36
N ALA A 90 24.18 0.41 28.31
CA ALA A 90 22.83 0.87 28.00
C ALA A 90 22.83 2.15 27.15
N LEU A 91 23.64 3.14 27.52
CA LEU A 91 23.78 4.39 26.76
C LEU A 91 24.34 4.16 25.35
N PHE A 92 25.34 3.29 25.22
CA PHE A 92 25.89 2.90 23.92
C PHE A 92 24.88 2.17 23.06
N ALA A 93 24.17 1.18 23.62
CA ALA A 93 23.16 0.43 22.88
C ALA A 93 22.03 1.34 22.36
N ALA A 94 21.52 2.24 23.19
CA ALA A 94 20.46 3.16 22.79
C ALA A 94 20.91 4.13 21.70
N THR A 95 22.10 4.72 21.84
CA THR A 95 22.66 5.66 20.85
C THR A 95 23.02 4.98 19.53
N GLU A 96 23.64 3.79 19.55
CA GLU A 96 23.96 3.02 18.33
C GLU A 96 22.71 2.55 17.58
N LEU A 97 21.69 2.07 18.31
CA LEU A 97 20.42 1.67 17.71
C LEU A 97 19.77 2.85 16.99
N ASN A 98 19.79 4.03 17.61
CA ASN A 98 19.25 5.25 17.01
C ASN A 98 20.05 5.70 15.78
N ILE A 99 21.39 5.72 15.86
CA ILE A 99 22.24 6.04 14.70
C ILE A 99 21.94 5.10 13.53
N THR A 100 21.89 3.78 13.79
CA THR A 100 21.63 2.78 12.76
C THR A 100 20.24 2.97 12.14
N ALA A 101 19.21 3.15 12.97
CA ALA A 101 17.86 3.41 12.49
C ALA A 101 17.77 4.70 11.66
N TYR A 102 18.53 5.73 12.03
CA TYR A 102 18.53 7.01 11.31
C TYR A 102 19.21 6.88 9.95
N GLU A 103 20.39 6.24 9.91
CA GLU A 103 21.17 6.05 8.68
C GLU A 103 20.49 5.11 7.67
N GLN A 104 19.57 4.25 8.14
CA GLN A 104 18.82 3.29 7.31
C GLN A 104 17.40 3.76 6.91
N SER A 105 16.89 4.85 7.49
CA SER A 105 15.51 5.29 7.23
C SER A 105 15.44 6.30 6.08
N GLU A 106 14.37 6.20 5.27
CA GLU A 106 13.97 7.21 4.28
C GLU A 106 12.92 8.16 4.91
N GLY A 107 13.38 9.08 5.76
CA GLY A 107 12.52 9.94 6.58
C GLY A 107 12.34 9.45 8.01
N TRP A 108 11.46 10.11 8.78
CA TRP A 108 11.14 9.68 10.14
C TRP A 108 10.19 8.47 10.10
N SER A 109 10.71 7.30 10.48
CA SER A 109 9.96 6.05 10.57
C SER A 109 9.57 5.72 12.01
N ASP A 110 8.60 4.82 12.22
CA ASP A 110 8.24 4.34 13.57
C ASP A 110 9.42 3.69 14.30
N ALA A 111 10.24 2.93 13.58
CA ALA A 111 11.46 2.33 14.13
C ALA A 111 12.46 3.40 14.60
N LEU A 112 12.65 4.46 13.81
CA LEU A 112 13.52 5.57 14.18
C LEU A 112 12.94 6.39 15.34
N ILE A 113 11.63 6.66 15.35
CA ILE A 113 10.95 7.34 16.45
C ILE A 113 11.13 6.54 17.74
N ALA A 114 10.92 5.22 17.70
CA ALA A 114 11.10 4.34 18.85
C ALA A 114 12.55 4.35 19.35
N ALA A 115 13.53 4.22 18.46
CA ALA A 115 14.95 4.27 18.80
C ALA A 115 15.37 5.63 19.40
N THR A 116 14.81 6.72 18.87
CA THR A 116 15.03 8.08 19.39
C THR A 116 14.42 8.27 20.78
N SER A 117 13.19 7.79 20.98
CA SER A 117 12.51 7.79 22.28
C SER A 117 13.29 6.98 23.32
N GLN A 118 13.81 5.82 22.94
CA GLN A 118 14.65 5.00 23.82
C GLN A 118 15.92 5.75 24.23
N THR A 119 16.59 6.43 23.28
CA THR A 119 17.78 7.24 23.56
C THR A 119 17.48 8.36 24.57
N LEU A 120 16.39 9.11 24.36
CA LEU A 120 15.96 10.19 25.25
C LEU A 120 15.65 9.66 26.66
N THR A 121 15.03 8.49 26.76
CA THR A 121 14.73 7.82 28.03
C THR A 121 16.01 7.46 28.80
N GLU A 122 17.02 6.90 28.12
CA GLU A 122 18.31 6.59 28.75
C GLU A 122 19.06 7.86 29.18
N LEU A 123 19.04 8.93 28.37
CA LEU A 123 19.61 10.23 28.74
C LEU A 123 18.91 10.86 29.94
N TYR A 124 17.60 10.66 30.06
CA TYR A 124 16.81 11.11 31.21
C TYR A 124 17.25 10.38 32.48
N ALA A 125 17.31 9.04 32.43
CA ALA A 125 17.78 8.23 33.55
C ALA A 125 19.22 8.61 33.96
N PHE A 126 20.10 8.79 32.98
CA PHE A 126 21.47 9.25 33.17
C PHE A 126 21.54 10.61 33.87
N SER A 127 20.74 11.59 33.43
CA SER A 127 20.67 12.94 34.04
C SER A 127 20.20 12.89 35.49
N LEU A 128 19.30 11.97 35.84
CA LEU A 128 18.83 11.80 37.21
C LEU A 128 19.90 11.23 38.15
N LEU A 129 20.81 10.42 37.63
CA LEU A 129 21.90 9.79 38.40
C LEU A 129 23.15 10.69 38.55
N ALA A 130 23.20 11.80 37.83
CA ALA A 130 24.29 12.77 37.87
C ALA A 130 24.47 13.45 39.24
N CYS A 131 25.73 13.58 39.66
CA CYS A 131 26.18 14.32 40.84
C CYS A 131 26.34 15.81 40.53
N VAL A 132 25.22 16.46 40.22
CA VAL A 132 25.14 17.92 40.01
C VAL A 132 24.05 18.52 40.90
N SER A 133 24.10 19.83 41.08
CA SER A 133 23.09 20.58 41.83
C SER A 133 21.69 20.40 41.22
N SER A 134 20.64 20.50 42.04
CA SER A 134 19.25 20.35 41.56
C SER A 134 18.90 21.28 40.38
N PRO A 135 19.29 22.57 40.38
CA PRO A 135 18.95 23.45 39.25
C PRO A 135 19.60 23.02 37.91
N VAL A 136 20.80 22.46 37.94
CA VAL A 136 21.47 21.93 36.72
C VAL A 136 20.72 20.71 36.20
N LYS A 137 20.39 19.78 37.11
CA LYS A 137 19.62 18.57 36.79
C LYS A 137 18.26 18.91 36.19
N ASP A 138 17.56 19.88 36.77
CA ASP A 138 16.30 20.39 36.26
C ASP A 138 16.47 20.99 34.85
N GLY A 139 17.55 21.73 34.62
CA GLY A 139 17.91 22.29 33.31
C GLY A 139 18.16 21.23 32.23
N TRP A 140 18.77 20.10 32.57
CA TRP A 140 18.98 18.97 31.65
C TRP A 140 17.69 18.21 31.37
N VAL A 141 16.89 17.94 32.40
CA VAL A 141 15.58 17.29 32.28
C VAL A 141 14.65 18.09 31.37
N ILE A 142 14.61 19.42 31.52
CA ILE A 142 13.79 20.29 30.65
C ILE A 142 14.22 20.20 29.18
N ARG A 143 15.53 20.09 28.92
CA ARG A 143 16.06 19.95 27.56
C ARG A 143 15.66 18.62 26.92
N ILE A 144 15.81 17.52 27.66
CA ILE A 144 15.39 16.20 27.17
C ILE A 144 13.88 16.20 26.88
N ARG A 145 13.05 16.76 27.77
CA ARG A 145 11.60 16.91 27.51
C ARG A 145 11.29 17.78 26.30
N SER A 146 12.13 18.77 26.02
CA SER A 146 11.96 19.61 24.81
C SER A 146 12.27 18.81 23.54
N ALA A 147 13.30 17.96 23.58
CA ALA A 147 13.60 17.02 22.49
C ALA A 147 12.48 15.98 22.32
N GLU A 148 11.94 15.43 23.40
CA GLU A 148 10.75 14.55 23.37
C GLU A 148 9.53 15.25 22.77
N THR A 149 9.34 16.54 23.08
CA THR A 149 8.25 17.34 22.51
C THR A 149 8.43 17.51 21.00
N ASN A 150 9.65 17.76 20.53
CA ASN A 150 9.92 17.82 19.09
C ASN A 150 9.68 16.46 18.42
N LEU A 151 10.13 15.37 19.05
CA LEU A 151 9.92 14.00 18.56
C LEU A 151 8.42 13.65 18.47
N ALA A 152 7.63 14.02 19.47
CA ALA A 152 6.17 13.85 19.46
C ALA A 152 5.50 14.70 18.37
N GLY A 153 6.04 15.90 18.13
CA GLY A 153 5.63 16.73 16.99
C GLY A 153 5.84 16.01 15.67
N ILE A 154 6.99 15.36 15.49
CA ILE A 154 7.34 14.56 14.31
C ILE A 154 6.43 13.33 14.19
N SER A 155 6.22 12.57 15.27
CA SER A 155 5.40 11.34 15.24
C SER A 155 3.96 11.59 14.81
N ASN A 156 3.39 12.76 15.11
CA ASN A 156 2.03 13.10 14.67
C ASN A 156 1.91 13.29 13.15
N PHE A 157 3.02 13.42 12.43
CA PHE A 157 3.07 13.47 10.97
C PHE A 157 3.51 12.15 10.35
N VAL A 158 3.96 11.19 11.15
CA VAL A 158 4.28 9.83 10.71
C VAL A 158 3.01 8.98 10.87
N PRO A 159 2.44 8.44 9.78
CA PRO A 159 1.31 7.54 9.89
C PRO A 159 1.72 6.33 10.75
N PRO A 160 0.91 5.91 11.74
CA PRO A 160 1.22 4.73 12.53
C PRO A 160 1.34 3.51 11.61
N ALA A 161 2.37 2.68 11.81
CA ALA A 161 2.51 1.36 11.21
C ALA A 161 1.41 0.43 11.76
N THR A 162 0.23 0.61 11.20
CA THR A 162 -0.93 -0.22 11.47
C THR A 162 -0.74 -1.50 10.63
N PRO A 163 -0.86 -2.71 11.21
CA PRO A 163 -0.88 -3.93 10.43
C PRO A 163 -1.91 -3.81 9.30
N GLY A 164 -1.47 -3.96 8.06
CA GLY A 164 -2.31 -3.80 6.88
C GLY A 164 -2.50 -5.13 6.15
N THR A 165 -3.58 -5.22 5.39
CA THR A 165 -3.84 -6.29 4.44
C THR A 165 -2.94 -6.11 3.22
N LEU A 166 -2.09 -7.10 2.94
CA LEU A 166 -1.22 -7.10 1.77
C LEU A 166 -1.93 -7.77 0.58
N LEU A 167 -2.18 -7.00 -0.48
CA LEU A 167 -2.60 -7.53 -1.77
C LEU A 167 -1.37 -7.74 -2.66
N VAL A 168 -1.07 -8.99 -2.98
CA VAL A 168 0.02 -9.37 -3.89
C VAL A 168 -0.52 -9.52 -5.32
N LEU A 169 0.13 -8.84 -6.25
CA LEU A 169 -0.12 -8.87 -7.69
C LEU A 169 1.14 -9.43 -8.37
N ASP A 170 1.32 -10.74 -8.28
CA ASP A 170 2.46 -11.45 -8.83
C ASP A 170 2.13 -12.01 -10.21
N GLY A 171 2.65 -11.37 -11.27
CA GLY A 171 2.47 -11.81 -12.66
C GLY A 171 2.99 -13.22 -12.94
N GLY A 172 3.74 -13.81 -12.01
CA GLY A 172 4.40 -15.09 -12.14
C GLY A 172 5.52 -15.05 -13.18
N GLU A 173 5.90 -16.23 -13.67
CA GLU A 173 6.88 -16.36 -14.76
C GLU A 173 6.29 -16.07 -16.15
N ILE A 174 5.24 -15.23 -16.24
CA ILE A 174 4.60 -14.85 -17.51
C ILE A 174 5.16 -13.51 -17.99
N PRO A 175 5.96 -13.48 -19.08
CA PRO A 175 6.56 -12.24 -19.57
C PRO A 175 5.52 -11.25 -20.10
N ALA A 176 5.69 -9.98 -19.73
CA ALA A 176 4.94 -8.86 -20.23
C ALA A 176 5.81 -7.96 -21.11
N SER A 177 5.18 -7.29 -22.08
CA SER A 177 5.86 -6.34 -22.98
C SER A 177 5.50 -4.91 -22.60
N LEU A 178 6.53 -4.13 -22.22
CA LEU A 178 6.43 -2.69 -21.99
C LEU A 178 7.08 -1.96 -23.17
N SER A 179 6.42 -0.94 -23.73
CA SER A 179 6.96 -0.20 -24.87
C SER A 179 6.80 1.31 -24.74
N LEU A 180 7.70 2.03 -25.40
CA LEU A 180 7.70 3.49 -25.50
C LEU A 180 7.69 3.92 -26.97
N ASN A 181 7.27 5.16 -27.21
CA ASN A 181 7.36 5.78 -28.53
C ASN A 181 8.82 6.18 -28.79
N GLY A 182 9.47 5.51 -29.75
CA GLY A 182 10.88 5.71 -30.06
C GLY A 182 11.27 7.14 -30.45
N LEU A 183 10.35 7.97 -30.95
CA LEU A 183 10.67 9.36 -31.30
C LEU A 183 10.61 10.31 -30.10
N THR A 184 9.75 10.02 -29.13
CA THR A 184 9.49 10.92 -28.00
C THR A 184 10.12 10.45 -26.69
N GLY A 185 10.38 9.14 -26.56
CA GLY A 185 10.77 8.50 -25.31
C GLY A 185 9.64 8.31 -24.30
N LEU A 186 8.40 8.69 -24.65
CA LEU A 186 7.24 8.60 -23.76
C LEU A 186 6.62 7.19 -23.78
N PRO A 187 5.97 6.76 -22.68
CA PRO A 187 5.25 5.49 -22.63
C PRO A 187 4.24 5.36 -23.77
N ALA A 188 4.21 4.19 -24.42
CA ALA A 188 3.28 3.87 -25.50
C ALA A 188 2.35 2.70 -25.14
N GLN A 189 2.91 1.63 -24.57
CA GLN A 189 2.14 0.51 -24.04
C GLN A 189 2.72 0.05 -22.71
N GLY A 190 1.83 -0.24 -21.76
CA GLY A 190 2.15 -0.76 -20.44
C GLY A 190 1.61 -2.18 -20.25
N ALA A 191 1.76 -2.69 -19.04
CA ALA A 191 1.18 -3.98 -18.65
C ALA A 191 0.76 -3.98 -17.18
N ILE A 192 -0.13 -4.90 -16.84
CA ILE A 192 -0.71 -5.08 -15.52
C ILE A 192 -0.37 -6.50 -15.04
N PRO A 193 0.34 -6.66 -13.91
CA PRO A 193 0.41 -7.94 -13.24
C PRO A 193 -0.86 -8.19 -12.43
N ILE A 194 -1.29 -9.44 -12.45
CA ILE A 194 -2.24 -10.04 -11.51
C ILE A 194 -1.66 -11.40 -11.11
N ILE A 195 -2.37 -12.18 -10.29
CA ILE A 195 -1.81 -13.45 -9.78
C ILE A 195 -1.65 -14.49 -10.90
N ASN A 196 -0.40 -14.94 -11.12
CA ASN A 196 0.05 -15.88 -12.14
C ASN A 196 -0.34 -15.48 -13.57
N PHE A 197 -0.52 -14.19 -13.83
CA PHE A 197 -0.83 -13.68 -15.16
C PHE A 197 -0.42 -12.23 -15.33
N THR A 198 0.03 -11.89 -16.52
CA THR A 198 0.27 -10.52 -16.94
C THR A 198 -0.63 -10.18 -18.12
N SER A 199 -1.11 -8.95 -18.18
CA SER A 199 -1.92 -8.49 -19.29
C SER A 199 -1.15 -8.55 -20.60
N GLU A 200 -1.88 -8.64 -21.72
CA GLU A 200 -1.32 -8.19 -23.01
C GLU A 200 -0.93 -6.71 -22.93
N SER A 201 -0.13 -6.22 -23.88
CA SER A 201 0.29 -4.82 -23.87
C SER A 201 -0.92 -3.87 -24.02
N ILE A 202 -1.03 -2.95 -23.07
CA ILE A 202 -2.17 -2.03 -22.95
C ILE A 202 -1.75 -0.65 -23.44
N PRO A 203 -2.48 -0.05 -24.40
CA PRO A 203 -2.22 1.33 -24.80
C PRO A 203 -2.33 2.28 -23.60
N VAL A 204 -1.33 3.15 -23.44
CA VAL A 204 -1.33 4.17 -22.38
C VAL A 204 -1.36 5.56 -23.00
N THR A 205 -2.06 6.48 -22.34
CA THR A 205 -1.97 7.91 -22.64
C THR A 205 -1.16 8.57 -21.54
N SER A 206 -0.02 9.17 -21.90
CA SER A 206 0.89 9.83 -20.96
C SER A 206 0.78 11.36 -21.04
N ASP A 207 1.13 12.03 -19.95
CA ASP A 207 1.38 13.47 -19.97
C ASP A 207 2.65 13.82 -20.77
N SER A 208 2.93 15.11 -20.97
CA SER A 208 4.12 15.56 -21.72
C SER A 208 5.46 15.18 -21.07
N THR A 209 5.44 14.72 -19.82
CA THR A 209 6.63 14.30 -19.07
C THR A 209 6.81 12.78 -19.05
N GLY A 210 5.80 12.02 -19.48
CA GLY A 210 5.80 10.57 -19.48
C GLY A 210 5.63 9.95 -18.10
N GLN A 211 5.41 10.75 -17.06
CA GLN A 211 5.40 10.31 -15.66
C GLN A 211 4.03 9.80 -15.23
N THR A 212 2.97 10.50 -15.63
CA THR A 212 1.60 10.10 -15.33
C THR A 212 0.99 9.48 -16.56
N VAL A 213 0.44 8.27 -16.42
CA VAL A 213 -0.35 7.64 -17.47
C VAL A 213 -1.81 7.41 -17.08
N SER A 214 -2.65 7.24 -18.10
CA SER A 214 -4.01 6.74 -17.99
C SER A 214 -4.22 5.59 -18.96
N ILE A 215 -5.11 4.66 -18.61
CA ILE A 215 -5.37 3.45 -19.37
C ILE A 215 -6.88 3.26 -19.56
N VAL A 216 -7.28 2.66 -20.67
CA VAL A 216 -8.67 2.26 -20.91
C VAL A 216 -8.74 0.74 -20.95
N LEU A 217 -9.60 0.15 -20.12
CA LEU A 217 -9.68 -1.29 -19.92
C LEU A 217 -10.80 -1.97 -20.71
N ALA A 218 -11.62 -1.21 -21.44
CA ALA A 218 -12.45 -1.73 -22.51
C ALA A 218 -11.87 -1.28 -23.85
N ASN A 219 -11.25 -2.19 -24.60
CA ASN A 219 -10.91 -1.95 -25.99
C ASN A 219 -11.56 -3.02 -26.89
N ASN A 220 -11.91 -2.61 -28.11
CA ASN A 220 -12.62 -3.45 -29.09
C ASN A 220 -11.78 -4.64 -29.62
N PHE A 221 -10.66 -4.97 -28.97
CA PHE A 221 -9.75 -6.07 -29.31
C PHE A 221 -9.94 -7.32 -28.44
N GLY A 222 -10.91 -7.32 -27.51
CA GLY A 222 -11.43 -8.56 -26.94
C GLY A 222 -11.26 -8.78 -25.43
N GLY A 223 -10.59 -7.89 -24.68
CA GLY A 223 -10.63 -7.97 -23.23
C GLY A 223 -9.50 -7.26 -22.50
N ASN A 224 -9.81 -6.42 -21.52
CA ASN A 224 -8.82 -5.75 -20.64
C ASN A 224 -9.37 -5.38 -19.25
N ASN A 225 -10.55 -5.87 -18.82
CA ASN A 225 -11.04 -5.54 -17.47
C ASN A 225 -10.25 -6.30 -16.40
N LEU A 226 -9.18 -5.67 -15.92
CA LEU A 226 -8.27 -6.19 -14.90
C LEU A 226 -8.28 -5.35 -13.62
N ALA A 227 -9.16 -4.34 -13.54
CA ALA A 227 -9.36 -3.58 -12.32
C ALA A 227 -10.30 -4.33 -11.38
N PHE A 228 -9.92 -4.44 -10.11
CA PHE A 228 -10.77 -5.01 -9.06
C PHE A 228 -11.48 -3.88 -8.31
N SER A 229 -12.64 -4.16 -7.73
CA SER A 229 -13.37 -3.20 -6.89
C SER A 229 -12.91 -3.33 -5.43
N VAL A 230 -12.60 -2.21 -4.78
CA VAL A 230 -12.20 -2.18 -3.37
C VAL A 230 -13.37 -2.65 -2.50
N PRO A 231 -13.22 -3.74 -1.73
CA PRO A 231 -14.32 -4.33 -0.95
C PRO A 231 -14.66 -3.55 0.33
N GLU A 232 -13.75 -2.72 0.81
CA GLU A 232 -13.93 -1.93 2.02
C GLU A 232 -13.08 -0.66 1.97
N SER A 233 -13.60 0.44 2.50
CA SER A 233 -12.86 1.70 2.61
C SER A 233 -11.58 1.49 3.43
N SER A 234 -10.47 1.95 2.87
CA SER A 234 -9.14 1.72 3.41
C SER A 234 -8.17 2.84 3.04
N THR A 235 -7.03 2.87 3.69
CA THR A 235 -5.89 3.73 3.38
C THR A 235 -4.77 2.87 2.82
N ILE A 236 -4.27 3.22 1.64
CA ILE A 236 -3.09 2.60 1.06
C ILE A 236 -1.86 3.24 1.68
N THR A 237 -1.02 2.41 2.30
CA THR A 237 0.15 2.83 3.08
C THR A 237 1.48 2.45 2.43
N THR A 238 1.48 1.40 1.61
CA THR A 238 2.67 0.93 0.91
C THR A 238 2.33 0.45 -0.48
N ILE A 239 3.21 0.75 -1.44
CA ILE A 239 3.24 0.11 -2.76
C ILE A 239 4.66 -0.38 -3.02
N THR A 240 4.83 -1.68 -3.24
CA THR A 240 6.09 -2.26 -3.71
C THR A 240 5.92 -2.75 -5.14
N ALA A 241 6.99 -2.71 -5.91
CA ALA A 241 6.99 -3.23 -7.27
C ALA A 241 8.38 -3.71 -7.67
N SER A 242 8.41 -4.78 -8.48
CA SER A 242 9.62 -5.32 -9.09
C SER A 242 9.39 -5.58 -10.59
N PHE A 243 10.44 -5.44 -11.37
CA PHE A 243 10.48 -5.82 -12.77
C PHE A 243 11.80 -6.50 -13.10
N SER A 244 11.72 -7.71 -13.64
CA SER A 244 12.89 -8.49 -14.06
C SER A 244 12.89 -8.61 -15.58
N PRO A 245 13.66 -7.75 -16.30
CA PRO A 245 13.77 -7.81 -17.76
C PRO A 245 14.44 -9.10 -18.24
N GLU A 246 14.01 -9.59 -19.39
CA GLU A 246 14.76 -10.59 -20.15
C GLU A 246 16.11 -10.02 -20.64
N PRO A 247 17.15 -10.87 -20.83
CA PRO A 247 18.45 -10.43 -21.30
C PRO A 247 18.38 -9.62 -22.60
N THR A 248 18.93 -8.41 -22.57
CA THR A 248 18.91 -7.50 -23.70
C THR A 248 20.07 -6.50 -23.62
N THR A 249 20.24 -5.66 -24.63
CA THR A 249 21.20 -4.55 -24.61
C THR A 249 20.48 -3.25 -24.89
N VAL A 250 20.50 -2.35 -23.91
CA VAL A 250 19.92 -1.00 -24.01
C VAL A 250 21.01 0.00 -24.42
N SER A 251 20.76 0.74 -25.49
CA SER A 251 21.66 1.77 -26.01
C SER A 251 20.89 2.99 -26.51
N GLY A 252 21.59 4.11 -26.74
CA GLY A 252 20.99 5.37 -27.21
C GLY A 252 20.33 6.21 -26.12
N ALA A 253 19.81 5.59 -25.06
CA ALA A 253 19.28 6.28 -23.87
C ALA A 253 19.34 5.36 -22.63
N THR A 254 18.98 5.90 -21.48
CA THR A 254 18.59 5.11 -20.30
C THR A 254 17.08 4.90 -20.33
N ILE A 255 16.61 3.70 -20.02
CA ILE A 255 15.18 3.39 -19.89
C ILE A 255 14.84 3.29 -18.41
N THR A 256 13.83 4.05 -17.97
CA THR A 256 13.28 4.01 -16.63
C THR A 256 12.00 3.18 -16.65
N VAL A 257 11.92 2.21 -15.75
CA VAL A 257 10.69 1.45 -15.49
C VAL A 257 9.90 2.18 -14.42
N GLN A 258 8.60 2.34 -14.64
CA GLN A 258 7.71 3.08 -13.75
C GLN A 258 6.50 2.25 -13.39
N VAL A 259 6.06 2.40 -12.15
CA VAL A 259 4.82 1.83 -11.63
C VAL A 259 3.92 2.95 -11.14
N GLN A 260 2.62 2.79 -11.33
CA GLN A 260 1.60 3.68 -10.80
C GLN A 260 0.31 2.94 -10.51
N LEU A 261 -0.39 3.37 -9.46
CA LEU A 261 -1.72 2.87 -9.16
C LEU A 261 -2.76 3.76 -9.84
N CYS A 262 -3.59 3.18 -10.72
CA CYS A 262 -4.67 3.89 -11.39
C CYS A 262 -6.02 3.59 -10.74
N ARG A 263 -6.91 4.58 -10.78
CA ARG A 263 -8.27 4.50 -10.24
C ARG A 263 -9.33 4.88 -11.27
N ALA A 264 -10.47 4.24 -11.19
CA ALA A 264 -11.75 4.80 -11.65
C ALA A 264 -12.79 4.70 -10.53
N LEU A 265 -13.68 5.69 -10.48
CA LEU A 265 -14.85 5.68 -9.59
C LEU A 265 -15.87 4.62 -10.06
N PRO A 266 -16.77 4.13 -9.18
CA PRO A 266 -17.70 3.07 -9.51
C PRO A 266 -18.70 3.43 -10.62
N ASP A 267 -19.08 4.70 -10.78
CA ASP A 267 -19.97 5.16 -11.85
C ASP A 267 -19.28 5.31 -13.22
N VAL A 268 -17.95 5.17 -13.28
CA VAL A 268 -17.18 5.44 -14.50
C VAL A 268 -17.23 4.24 -15.44
N SER A 269 -17.66 4.47 -16.68
CA SER A 269 -17.65 3.49 -17.77
C SER A 269 -16.26 2.85 -17.94
N LEU A 270 -16.20 1.56 -18.29
CA LEU A 270 -14.93 0.88 -18.60
C LEU A 270 -14.24 1.41 -19.87
N TYR A 271 -14.97 2.10 -20.73
CA TYR A 271 -14.43 2.77 -21.92
C TYR A 271 -13.78 4.12 -21.59
N GLN A 272 -13.95 4.62 -20.35
CA GLN A 272 -13.29 5.82 -19.89
C GLN A 272 -11.98 5.48 -19.16
N PRO A 273 -10.99 6.40 -19.18
CA PRO A 273 -9.68 6.11 -18.62
C PRO A 273 -9.70 5.92 -17.10
N LEU A 274 -8.97 4.92 -16.62
CA LEU A 274 -8.45 4.90 -15.27
C LEU A 274 -7.24 5.83 -15.21
N VAL A 275 -7.21 6.70 -14.21
CA VAL A 275 -6.19 7.75 -14.08
C VAL A 275 -5.30 7.44 -12.89
N ALA A 276 -4.00 7.75 -13.00
CA ALA A 276 -3.08 7.60 -11.88
C ALA A 276 -3.56 8.34 -10.63
N ILE A 277 -3.42 7.70 -9.47
CA ILE A 277 -3.66 8.36 -8.20
C ILE A 277 -2.43 9.22 -7.86
N PRO A 278 -2.61 10.52 -7.58
CA PRO A 278 -1.51 11.38 -7.16
C PRO A 278 -0.71 10.79 -6.00
N GLY A 279 0.61 10.84 -6.09
CA GLY A 279 1.52 10.30 -5.05
C GLY A 279 1.78 8.80 -5.11
N THR A 280 1.25 8.08 -6.11
CA THR A 280 1.52 6.63 -6.29
C THR A 280 2.47 6.31 -7.43
N VAL A 281 2.86 7.30 -8.23
CA VAL A 281 3.81 7.16 -9.34
C VAL A 281 5.22 7.01 -8.78
N ALA A 282 5.90 5.92 -9.12
CA ALA A 282 7.31 5.75 -8.78
C ALA A 282 8.13 5.11 -9.88
N SER A 283 9.41 5.51 -9.92
CA SER A 283 10.41 4.93 -10.80
C SER A 283 11.15 3.82 -10.07
N LEU A 284 11.26 2.65 -10.72
CA LEU A 284 12.01 1.51 -10.23
C LEU A 284 13.51 1.74 -10.48
N HIS A 285 14.34 1.25 -9.56
CA HIS A 285 15.79 1.36 -9.62
C HIS A 285 16.44 -0.03 -9.56
N PRO A 286 17.58 -0.25 -10.23
CA PRO A 286 18.30 0.67 -11.10
C PRO A 286 17.64 0.87 -12.47
N VAL A 287 17.98 1.96 -13.17
CA VAL A 287 17.53 2.20 -14.56
C VAL A 287 18.22 1.24 -15.54
N LEU A 288 17.59 0.96 -16.67
CA LEU A 288 18.12 0.05 -17.69
C LEU A 288 19.08 0.79 -18.63
N PHE A 289 20.31 0.29 -18.72
CA PHE A 289 21.34 0.78 -19.63
C PHE A 289 22.41 -0.28 -19.89
N GLY A 290 22.94 -0.34 -21.10
CA GLY A 290 23.99 -1.29 -21.47
C GLY A 290 23.47 -2.74 -21.51
N THR A 291 24.37 -3.69 -21.24
CA THR A 291 24.03 -5.12 -21.22
C THR A 291 23.23 -5.46 -19.96
N ILE A 292 22.04 -6.04 -20.15
CA ILE A 292 21.16 -6.53 -19.09
C ILE A 292 21.26 -8.07 -19.04
N SER A 293 21.55 -8.61 -17.86
CA SER A 293 21.69 -10.06 -17.61
C SER A 293 20.44 -10.67 -16.99
N GLU A 294 20.32 -12.00 -17.01
CA GLU A 294 19.16 -12.75 -16.48
C GLU A 294 18.80 -12.46 -15.02
N SER A 295 19.76 -12.08 -14.18
CA SER A 295 19.54 -11.77 -12.77
C SER A 295 19.28 -10.30 -12.47
N PHE A 296 19.07 -9.47 -13.49
CA PHE A 296 18.85 -8.05 -13.30
C PHE A 296 17.40 -7.79 -12.87
N THR A 297 17.20 -6.96 -11.84
CA THR A 297 15.87 -6.59 -11.37
C THR A 297 15.84 -5.11 -11.02
N CYS A 298 14.79 -4.42 -11.41
CA CYS A 298 14.47 -3.07 -10.95
C CYS A 298 13.42 -3.19 -9.85
N GLN A 299 13.53 -2.41 -8.77
CA GLN A 299 12.57 -2.44 -7.67
C GLN A 299 12.26 -1.05 -7.13
N VAL A 300 11.13 -0.93 -6.45
CA VAL A 300 10.79 0.23 -5.62
C VAL A 300 9.93 -0.19 -4.43
N SER A 301 10.07 0.54 -3.34
CA SER A 301 9.20 0.45 -2.16
C SER A 301 8.79 1.85 -1.76
N GLN A 302 7.53 2.21 -2.01
CA GLN A 302 6.94 3.45 -1.52
C GLN A 302 6.26 3.15 -0.20
N THR A 303 6.78 3.67 0.91
CA THR A 303 6.20 3.50 2.25
C THR A 303 5.66 4.83 2.77
N GLY A 304 4.86 4.79 3.84
CA GLY A 304 4.32 6.00 4.47
C GLY A 304 3.29 6.73 3.61
N LEU A 305 2.69 6.04 2.63
CA LEU A 305 1.61 6.59 1.82
C LEU A 305 0.38 6.84 2.71
N ASN A 306 -0.40 7.84 2.32
CA ASN A 306 -1.68 8.15 2.96
C ASN A 306 -2.72 8.41 1.87
N ILE A 307 -3.03 7.36 1.11
CA ILE A 307 -3.90 7.44 -0.06
C ILE A 307 -5.25 6.79 0.26
N PRO A 308 -6.36 7.54 0.34
CA PRO A 308 -7.66 6.98 0.66
C PRO A 308 -8.18 6.16 -0.53
N ALA A 309 -8.56 4.91 -0.31
CA ALA A 309 -9.27 4.04 -1.25
C ALA A 309 -10.69 3.85 -0.72
N ASN A 310 -11.68 4.41 -1.40
CA ASN A 310 -13.07 4.25 -0.97
C ASN A 310 -13.55 2.86 -1.38
N ALA A 311 -14.51 2.32 -0.63
CA ALA A 311 -15.30 1.18 -1.10
C ALA A 311 -15.80 1.41 -2.55
N GLU A 312 -15.79 0.33 -3.34
CA GLU A 312 -16.20 0.31 -4.75
C GLU A 312 -15.28 1.05 -5.74
N ASP A 313 -14.26 1.80 -5.28
CA ASP A 313 -13.22 2.32 -6.17
C ASP A 313 -12.59 1.15 -6.93
N ARG A 314 -12.39 1.32 -8.24
CA ARG A 314 -11.72 0.31 -9.07
C ARG A 314 -10.25 0.63 -9.20
N LEU A 315 -9.39 -0.30 -8.82
CA LEU A 315 -7.94 -0.10 -8.76
C LEU A 315 -7.19 -1.05 -9.69
N VAL A 316 -6.06 -0.57 -10.22
CA VAL A 316 -5.16 -1.36 -11.05
C VAL A 316 -3.72 -0.84 -10.98
N LEU A 317 -2.75 -1.75 -10.86
CA LEU A 317 -1.32 -1.43 -10.84
C LEU A 317 -0.77 -1.50 -12.27
N VAL A 318 -0.21 -0.40 -12.77
CA VAL A 318 0.24 -0.28 -14.17
C VAL A 318 1.74 -0.07 -14.21
N PHE A 319 2.41 -0.88 -15.01
CA PHE A 319 3.83 -0.72 -15.33
C PHE A 319 3.99 -0.11 -16.72
N THR A 320 4.94 0.81 -16.82
CA THR A 320 5.32 1.45 -18.08
C THR A 320 6.83 1.66 -18.15
N ILE A 321 7.33 2.02 -19.33
CA ILE A 321 8.71 2.46 -19.52
C ILE A 321 8.75 3.82 -20.21
N SER A 322 9.75 4.61 -19.85
CA SER A 322 10.09 5.87 -20.53
C SER A 322 11.60 5.94 -20.74
N SER A 323 12.06 6.77 -21.68
CA SER A 323 13.49 6.97 -21.94
C SER A 323 13.93 8.39 -21.69
N SER A 324 15.18 8.55 -21.25
CA SER A 324 15.78 9.86 -21.00
C SER A 324 16.08 10.65 -22.27
N GLN A 325 16.13 9.99 -23.43
CA GLN A 325 16.39 10.57 -24.75
C GLN A 325 15.55 9.86 -25.83
N PRO A 326 15.26 10.53 -26.96
CA PRO A 326 14.73 9.90 -28.16
C PRO A 326 15.61 8.79 -28.72
N ASN A 327 14.98 7.89 -29.47
CA ASN A 327 15.57 6.76 -30.20
C ASN A 327 16.36 5.77 -29.33
N PRO A 328 15.81 5.30 -28.19
CA PRO A 328 16.42 4.19 -27.46
C PRO A 328 16.35 2.91 -28.31
N VAL A 329 17.31 2.02 -28.09
CA VAL A 329 17.33 0.68 -28.69
C VAL A 329 17.54 -0.35 -27.58
N PRO A 330 16.62 -1.31 -27.37
CA PRO A 330 15.29 -1.40 -27.99
C PRO A 330 14.29 -0.36 -27.43
N ASN A 331 13.14 -0.21 -28.09
CA ASN A 331 12.00 0.60 -27.61
C ASN A 331 10.90 -0.24 -26.94
N THR A 332 11.11 -1.55 -26.84
CA THR A 332 10.27 -2.51 -26.10
C THR A 332 11.16 -3.33 -25.20
N ILE A 333 10.76 -3.48 -23.94
CA ILE A 333 11.42 -4.34 -22.96
C ILE A 333 10.43 -5.42 -22.54
N ILE A 334 10.88 -6.67 -22.59
CA ILE A 334 10.12 -7.84 -22.14
C ILE A 334 10.65 -8.23 -20.76
N GLY A 335 9.78 -8.62 -19.84
CA GLY A 335 10.17 -9.10 -18.52
C GLY A 335 8.98 -9.50 -17.65
N THR A 336 9.26 -10.01 -16.45
CA THR A 336 8.24 -10.38 -15.46
C THR A 336 7.97 -9.23 -14.49
N LEU A 337 6.72 -9.15 -14.01
CA LEU A 337 6.19 -8.04 -13.23
C LEU A 337 5.63 -8.55 -11.91
N GLU A 338 5.96 -7.88 -10.83
CA GLU A 338 5.40 -8.15 -9.50
C GLU A 338 5.11 -6.84 -8.81
N GLY A 339 4.00 -6.77 -8.07
CA GLY A 339 3.74 -5.67 -7.17
C GLY A 339 2.93 -6.08 -5.96
N ALA A 340 2.97 -5.25 -4.93
CA ALA A 340 2.11 -5.42 -3.79
C ALA A 340 1.60 -4.07 -3.29
N ILE A 341 0.38 -4.09 -2.75
CA ILE A 341 -0.29 -2.91 -2.19
C ILE A 341 -0.74 -3.25 -0.78
N THR A 342 -0.37 -2.42 0.19
CA THR A 342 -0.79 -2.56 1.58
C THR A 342 -1.98 -1.66 1.85
N PHE A 343 -3.09 -2.26 2.26
CA PHE A 343 -4.33 -1.60 2.65
C PHE A 343 -4.51 -1.65 4.17
N VAL A 344 -4.77 -0.51 4.80
CA VAL A 344 -5.16 -0.43 6.20
C VAL A 344 -6.63 -0.03 6.25
N PRO A 345 -7.55 -0.87 6.77
CA PRO A 345 -8.97 -0.51 6.88
C PRO A 345 -9.16 0.83 7.60
N SER A 346 -10.13 1.64 7.15
CA SER A 346 -10.41 2.94 7.77
C SER A 346 -11.07 2.83 9.15
N GLU A 347 -11.70 1.69 9.43
CA GLU A 347 -12.40 1.38 10.68
C GLU A 347 -11.79 0.10 11.30
N GLY A 348 -11.06 0.21 12.42
CA GLY A 348 -10.54 -0.94 13.17
C GLY A 348 -9.10 -1.38 12.83
N VAL A 349 -8.71 -2.53 13.39
CA VAL A 349 -7.36 -3.15 13.28
C VAL A 349 -7.47 -4.54 12.62
N ALA A 350 -8.44 -4.73 11.73
CA ALA A 350 -8.65 -6.02 11.09
C ALA A 350 -7.51 -6.30 10.08
N ILE A 351 -6.69 -7.30 10.39
CA ILE A 351 -5.80 -7.90 9.40
C ILE A 351 -6.65 -8.86 8.57
N GLY A 352 -6.61 -8.71 7.26
CA GLY A 352 -7.44 -9.48 6.36
C GLY A 352 -6.70 -9.90 5.10
N GLN A 353 -7.48 -10.47 4.19
CA GLN A 353 -7.10 -10.77 2.82
C GLN A 353 -8.13 -10.13 1.88
N ILE A 354 -7.64 -9.41 0.87
CA ILE A 354 -8.47 -8.98 -0.25
C ILE A 354 -8.38 -10.06 -1.33
N VAL A 355 -9.54 -10.57 -1.76
CA VAL A 355 -9.67 -11.46 -2.93
C VAL A 355 -10.18 -10.62 -4.10
N PRO A 356 -9.33 -10.26 -5.07
CA PRO A 356 -9.75 -9.48 -6.24
C PRO A 356 -10.47 -10.36 -7.28
N PHE A 357 -11.36 -9.75 -8.06
CA PHE A 357 -12.03 -10.38 -9.20
C PHE A 357 -12.07 -9.42 -10.38
N ALA A 358 -11.77 -9.89 -11.59
CA ALA A 358 -11.83 -9.07 -12.79
C ALA A 358 -11.91 -9.95 -14.04
N SER A 359 -12.91 -9.73 -14.89
CA SER A 359 -13.14 -10.50 -16.10
C SER A 359 -12.16 -10.10 -17.20
N ARG A 360 -11.28 -10.99 -17.65
CA ARG A 360 -10.44 -10.69 -18.82
C ARG A 360 -11.27 -10.47 -20.08
N LEU A 361 -12.13 -11.43 -20.42
CA LEU A 361 -13.04 -11.37 -21.57
C LEU A 361 -14.45 -10.95 -21.14
N THR A 362 -15.28 -10.53 -22.10
CA THR A 362 -16.71 -10.33 -21.86
C THR A 362 -17.41 -11.65 -21.51
N VAL A 363 -18.46 -11.55 -20.71
CA VAL A 363 -19.42 -12.62 -20.42
C VAL A 363 -20.79 -12.26 -21.01
N ASP A 364 -21.53 -13.28 -21.42
CA ASP A 364 -22.91 -13.14 -21.91
C ASP A 364 -23.88 -13.56 -20.80
N LEU A 365 -24.76 -12.65 -20.43
CA LEU A 365 -25.82 -12.86 -19.46
C LEU A 365 -27.16 -12.86 -20.18
N SER A 366 -28.03 -13.79 -19.85
CA SER A 366 -29.37 -13.87 -20.44
C SER A 366 -30.35 -14.45 -19.43
N GLY A 367 -31.63 -14.12 -19.60
CA GLY A 367 -32.70 -14.63 -18.75
C GLY A 367 -34.03 -14.70 -19.48
N ASN A 368 -34.94 -15.53 -18.95
CA ASN A 368 -36.30 -15.61 -19.46
C ASN A 368 -37.20 -14.53 -18.83
N ALA A 369 -38.43 -14.39 -19.32
CA ALA A 369 -39.41 -13.43 -18.79
C ALA A 369 -40.07 -13.89 -17.46
N THR A 370 -39.44 -14.80 -16.70
CA THR A 370 -39.99 -15.33 -15.44
C THR A 370 -38.99 -15.24 -14.28
N ALA A 371 -38.09 -14.25 -14.34
CA ALA A 371 -37.05 -13.95 -13.35
C ALA A 371 -35.98 -15.04 -13.18
N ASN A 372 -35.74 -15.86 -14.21
CA ASN A 372 -34.68 -16.86 -14.18
C ASN A 372 -33.57 -16.53 -15.18
N ALA A 373 -32.34 -16.43 -14.68
CA ALA A 373 -31.16 -16.41 -15.51
C ALA A 373 -31.01 -17.75 -16.28
N ILE A 374 -30.69 -17.66 -17.56
CA ILE A 374 -30.39 -18.77 -18.47
C ILE A 374 -28.87 -18.93 -18.61
N THR A 375 -28.13 -17.83 -18.67
CA THR A 375 -26.66 -17.83 -18.70
C THR A 375 -26.09 -16.95 -17.59
N LEU A 376 -24.89 -17.32 -17.15
CA LEU A 376 -24.17 -16.76 -16.01
C LEU A 376 -22.76 -16.36 -16.45
N GLY A 377 -22.26 -15.27 -15.89
CA GLY A 377 -20.87 -14.83 -16.08
C GLY A 377 -20.05 -15.23 -14.87
N VAL A 378 -19.20 -16.25 -15.03
CA VAL A 378 -18.29 -16.71 -13.98
C VAL A 378 -16.97 -15.95 -14.08
N VAL A 379 -16.55 -15.32 -13.00
CA VAL A 379 -15.40 -14.41 -12.98
C VAL A 379 -14.44 -14.76 -11.83
N GLY A 380 -13.18 -14.97 -12.20
CA GLY A 380 -12.02 -15.03 -11.31
C GLY A 380 -11.18 -13.76 -11.47
N PHE A 381 -9.94 -13.76 -10.99
CA PHE A 381 -9.05 -12.63 -11.22
C PHE A 381 -8.28 -12.80 -12.53
N GLY A 382 -8.67 -12.06 -13.57
CA GLY A 382 -8.07 -12.17 -14.91
C GLY A 382 -8.59 -13.33 -15.76
N ASN A 383 -9.71 -13.94 -15.38
CA ASN A 383 -10.36 -14.94 -16.20
C ASN A 383 -11.87 -14.84 -16.09
N SER A 384 -12.56 -15.19 -17.16
CA SER A 384 -14.02 -15.14 -17.23
C SER A 384 -14.56 -16.18 -18.21
N ASN A 385 -15.77 -16.66 -17.93
CA ASN A 385 -16.44 -17.64 -18.78
C ASN A 385 -17.97 -17.46 -18.70
N THR A 386 -18.65 -17.65 -19.83
CA THR A 386 -20.11 -17.73 -19.91
C THR A 386 -20.57 -19.18 -19.67
N GLN A 387 -21.38 -19.40 -18.64
CA GLN A 387 -21.92 -20.72 -18.28
C GLN A 387 -23.43 -20.75 -18.45
N PHE A 388 -23.99 -21.92 -18.79
CA PHE A 388 -25.44 -22.13 -18.71
C PHE A 388 -25.86 -22.33 -17.25
N ASN A 389 -26.97 -21.71 -16.85
CA ASN A 389 -27.57 -21.90 -15.54
C ASN A 389 -28.35 -23.22 -15.48
N SER A 390 -27.64 -24.34 -15.33
CA SER A 390 -28.26 -25.67 -15.17
C SER A 390 -28.78 -25.90 -13.74
N ASN A 391 -28.05 -25.39 -12.74
CA ASN A 391 -28.45 -25.38 -11.34
C ASN A 391 -27.84 -24.14 -10.64
N PRO A 392 -28.65 -23.22 -10.10
CA PRO A 392 -28.13 -22.02 -9.45
C PRO A 392 -27.31 -22.31 -8.19
N ALA A 393 -27.51 -23.46 -7.51
CA ALA A 393 -26.74 -23.81 -6.31
C ALA A 393 -25.33 -24.36 -6.64
N THR A 394 -25.17 -24.97 -7.81
CA THR A 394 -23.95 -25.69 -8.19
C THR A 394 -23.71 -25.60 -9.69
N LEU A 395 -22.52 -25.14 -10.09
CA LEU A 395 -22.05 -25.17 -11.46
C LEU A 395 -21.04 -26.32 -11.61
N SER A 396 -21.38 -27.31 -12.44
CA SER A 396 -20.54 -28.49 -12.67
C SER A 396 -20.70 -29.03 -14.10
N PRO A 397 -19.59 -29.19 -14.86
CA PRO A 397 -18.29 -28.53 -14.64
C PRO A 397 -18.40 -27.03 -14.97
N VAL A 398 -17.65 -26.17 -14.29
CA VAL A 398 -17.33 -24.85 -14.83
C VAL A 398 -16.33 -25.09 -15.95
N ASP A 399 -16.71 -24.81 -17.21
CA ASP A 399 -15.89 -25.12 -18.38
C ASP A 399 -14.48 -24.55 -18.24
N ALA A 400 -13.53 -25.47 -18.05
CA ALA A 400 -12.25 -25.22 -17.44
C ALA A 400 -11.18 -25.00 -18.51
N SER A 401 -11.07 -23.75 -18.95
CA SER A 401 -9.76 -23.21 -19.33
C SER A 401 -9.33 -22.21 -18.25
N GLY A 402 -8.54 -22.69 -17.29
CA GLY A 402 -7.62 -21.84 -16.53
C GLY A 402 -8.01 -21.38 -15.12
N PHE A 403 -9.23 -21.55 -14.60
CA PHE A 403 -9.57 -20.97 -13.27
C PHE A 403 -8.70 -21.45 -12.08
N ASN A 404 -8.03 -22.59 -12.21
CA ASN A 404 -7.04 -23.06 -11.23
C ASN A 404 -5.91 -22.05 -10.99
N THR A 405 -5.52 -21.27 -12.01
CA THR A 405 -4.45 -20.26 -11.93
C THR A 405 -4.98 -18.86 -11.64
N PHE A 406 -6.28 -18.62 -11.85
CA PHE A 406 -6.93 -17.30 -11.74
C PHE A 406 -7.85 -17.16 -10.51
N THR A 407 -7.61 -18.01 -9.51
CA THR A 407 -8.25 -17.91 -8.19
C THR A 407 -7.17 -17.76 -7.13
N VAL A 408 -7.42 -16.88 -6.16
CA VAL A 408 -6.52 -16.67 -5.03
C VAL A 408 -6.95 -17.62 -3.92
N PRO A 409 -6.07 -18.51 -3.42
CA PRO A 409 -6.40 -19.29 -2.24
C PRO A 409 -6.48 -18.38 -1.02
N ILE A 410 -7.46 -18.64 -0.16
CA ILE A 410 -7.55 -17.98 1.14
C ILE A 410 -6.38 -18.47 2.01
N GLN A 411 -5.64 -17.54 2.61
CA GLN A 411 -4.37 -17.85 3.29
C GLN A 411 -4.60 -18.59 4.60
N GLU A 412 -5.54 -18.11 5.41
CA GLU A 412 -5.85 -18.62 6.74
C GLU A 412 -7.36 -18.72 6.94
N ASN A 413 -7.81 -19.42 7.98
CA ASN A 413 -9.23 -19.44 8.30
C ASN A 413 -9.71 -18.02 8.64
N GLY A 414 -10.90 -17.67 8.18
CA GLY A 414 -11.41 -16.31 8.38
C GLY A 414 -12.90 -16.21 8.11
N THR A 415 -13.35 -14.96 8.01
CA THR A 415 -14.75 -14.61 7.77
C THR A 415 -14.83 -13.64 6.60
N LEU A 416 -15.62 -13.96 5.59
CA LEU A 416 -16.00 -13.01 4.54
C LEU A 416 -16.94 -11.97 5.17
N THR A 417 -16.52 -10.71 5.18
CA THR A 417 -17.26 -9.60 5.83
C THR A 417 -17.83 -8.59 4.82
N SER A 418 -17.22 -8.47 3.63
CA SER A 418 -17.73 -7.60 2.58
C SER A 418 -17.41 -8.09 1.16
N ILE A 419 -18.28 -7.69 0.21
CA ILE A 419 -18.12 -7.91 -1.22
C ILE A 419 -18.51 -6.63 -1.95
N ALA A 420 -17.65 -6.14 -2.84
CA ALA A 420 -17.99 -5.10 -3.81
C ALA A 420 -17.97 -5.69 -5.22
N ALA A 421 -18.88 -5.24 -6.09
CA ALA A 421 -18.94 -5.70 -7.47
C ALA A 421 -19.35 -4.58 -8.43
N TYR A 422 -18.90 -4.71 -9.68
CA TYR A 422 -19.17 -3.80 -10.77
C TYR A 422 -19.43 -4.61 -12.04
N PHE A 423 -20.41 -4.20 -12.85
CA PHE A 423 -20.70 -4.78 -14.16
C PHE A 423 -20.97 -3.70 -15.20
N SER A 424 -20.35 -3.82 -16.39
CA SER A 424 -20.55 -2.89 -17.50
C SER A 424 -20.99 -3.63 -18.75
N LEU A 425 -21.83 -2.99 -19.55
CA LEU A 425 -22.26 -3.50 -20.84
C LEU A 425 -21.30 -3.10 -21.97
N THR A 426 -21.30 -3.89 -23.04
CA THR A 426 -20.66 -3.50 -24.29
C THR A 426 -21.43 -2.37 -24.99
N SER A 427 -20.71 -1.49 -25.66
CA SER A 427 -21.31 -0.44 -26.49
C SER A 427 -22.20 -1.05 -27.59
N GLY A 428 -23.39 -0.49 -27.77
CA GLY A 428 -24.42 -1.00 -28.68
C GLY A 428 -25.40 -1.99 -28.05
N SER A 429 -25.16 -2.43 -26.80
CA SER A 429 -26.10 -3.28 -26.05
C SER A 429 -27.48 -2.63 -25.91
N LYS A 430 -28.53 -3.43 -25.99
CA LYS A 430 -29.92 -2.97 -25.82
C LYS A 430 -30.62 -3.80 -24.78
N LEU A 431 -31.13 -3.15 -23.74
CA LEU A 431 -31.93 -3.79 -22.72
C LEU A 431 -33.42 -3.48 -22.95
N PRO A 432 -34.28 -4.51 -23.07
CA PRO A 432 -35.71 -4.34 -23.31
C PRO A 432 -36.48 -3.86 -22.07
N GLU A 433 -35.90 -4.05 -20.89
CA GLU A 433 -36.43 -3.68 -19.58
C GLU A 433 -35.27 -3.42 -18.62
N SER A 434 -35.56 -3.21 -17.34
CA SER A 434 -34.58 -3.13 -16.26
C SER A 434 -34.38 -4.49 -15.59
N PRO A 435 -33.42 -5.34 -16.01
CA PRO A 435 -33.17 -6.61 -15.34
C PRO A 435 -32.55 -6.39 -13.96
N ALA A 436 -32.83 -7.29 -13.03
CA ALA A 436 -32.08 -7.36 -11.77
C ALA A 436 -30.72 -8.00 -12.05
N THR A 437 -29.63 -7.25 -11.82
CA THR A 437 -28.27 -7.78 -11.92
C THR A 437 -27.84 -8.30 -10.57
N VAL A 438 -27.65 -9.62 -10.47
CA VAL A 438 -27.36 -10.31 -9.22
C VAL A 438 -25.93 -10.85 -9.26
N VAL A 439 -25.21 -10.68 -8.15
CA VAL A 439 -23.86 -11.22 -7.94
C VAL A 439 -23.91 -12.19 -6.77
N ALA A 440 -23.31 -13.36 -6.95
CA ALA A 440 -23.18 -14.37 -5.92
C ALA A 440 -21.74 -14.86 -5.81
N VAL A 441 -21.27 -15.14 -4.59
CA VAL A 441 -19.95 -15.72 -4.35
C VAL A 441 -20.04 -17.23 -4.36
N TYR A 442 -19.15 -17.86 -5.12
CA TYR A 442 -19.03 -19.31 -5.20
C TYR A 442 -17.69 -19.76 -4.64
N ARG A 443 -17.68 -20.90 -3.96
CA ARG A 443 -16.48 -21.66 -3.64
C ARG A 443 -16.12 -22.55 -4.83
N PHE A 444 -14.91 -22.43 -5.35
CA PHE A 444 -14.37 -23.21 -6.45
C PHE A 444 -13.49 -24.35 -5.95
N THR A 445 -13.66 -25.53 -6.55
CA THR A 445 -12.90 -26.74 -6.25
C THR A 445 -12.11 -27.19 -7.48
N ASN A 446 -10.79 -27.03 -7.45
CA ASN A 446 -9.90 -27.34 -8.58
C ASN A 446 -9.94 -28.83 -9.01
N THR A 447 -10.19 -29.75 -8.08
CA THR A 447 -10.13 -31.21 -8.34
C THR A 447 -11.17 -31.67 -9.35
N ASN A 448 -12.36 -31.08 -9.33
CA ASN A 448 -13.49 -31.44 -10.17
C ASN A 448 -14.00 -30.27 -11.03
N ASN A 449 -13.35 -29.09 -10.96
CA ASN A 449 -13.77 -27.86 -11.61
C ASN A 449 -15.23 -27.49 -11.28
N GLU A 450 -15.65 -27.71 -10.03
CA GLU A 450 -16.98 -27.37 -9.57
C GLU A 450 -16.98 -26.05 -8.82
N ALA A 451 -18.04 -25.27 -9.00
CA ALA A 451 -18.31 -24.09 -8.20
C ALA A 451 -19.64 -24.25 -7.49
N THR A 452 -19.66 -24.06 -6.16
CA THR A 452 -20.89 -24.12 -5.35
C THR A 452 -21.11 -22.78 -4.67
N VAL A 453 -22.37 -22.36 -4.50
CA VAL A 453 -22.67 -21.11 -3.80
C VAL A 453 -22.05 -21.15 -2.40
N LEU A 454 -21.26 -20.14 -2.05
CA LEU A 454 -20.55 -20.08 -0.77
C LEU A 454 -21.54 -19.92 0.39
N SER A 455 -22.46 -18.96 0.26
CA SER A 455 -23.58 -18.73 1.17
C SER A 455 -24.67 -17.94 0.45
N PHE A 456 -25.94 -18.18 0.79
CA PHE A 456 -27.06 -17.38 0.29
C PHE A 456 -27.07 -15.96 0.87
N ASP A 457 -26.42 -15.75 2.02
CA ASP A 457 -26.25 -14.41 2.61
C ASP A 457 -25.22 -13.57 1.83
N ALA A 458 -24.37 -14.22 1.02
CA ALA A 458 -23.35 -13.58 0.18
C ALA A 458 -23.86 -13.35 -1.27
N ILE A 459 -25.14 -13.02 -1.41
CA ILE A 459 -25.78 -12.66 -2.69
C ILE A 459 -26.20 -11.20 -2.63
N MET A 460 -25.81 -10.42 -3.64
CA MET A 460 -26.10 -8.99 -3.72
C MET A 460 -26.80 -8.61 -5.03
N ASN A 461 -27.66 -7.60 -4.96
CA ASN A 461 -28.21 -6.94 -6.14
C ASN A 461 -27.38 -5.68 -6.41
N LEU A 462 -26.96 -5.49 -7.66
CA LEU A 462 -26.33 -4.24 -8.09
C LEU A 462 -27.40 -3.17 -8.35
N THR A 463 -26.96 -1.94 -8.55
CA THR A 463 -27.81 -0.89 -9.10
C THR A 463 -28.45 -1.35 -10.42
N VAL A 464 -29.62 -0.78 -10.73
CA VAL A 464 -30.43 -1.25 -11.85
C VAL A 464 -30.05 -0.54 -13.14
N PHE A 465 -29.86 -1.32 -14.21
CA PHE A 465 -29.76 -0.80 -15.57
C PHE A 465 -31.12 -0.28 -16.06
N PRO A 466 -31.28 0.98 -16.51
CA PRO A 466 -32.49 1.44 -17.18
C PRO A 466 -32.72 0.75 -18.53
N PRO A 467 -33.98 0.57 -19.00
CA PRO A 467 -34.22 0.11 -20.36
C PRO A 467 -33.65 1.13 -21.36
N GLY A 468 -32.99 0.65 -22.41
CA GLY A 468 -32.39 1.55 -23.39
C GLY A 468 -31.27 0.95 -24.21
N THR A 469 -30.60 1.83 -24.96
CA THR A 469 -29.38 1.51 -25.73
C THR A 469 -28.18 2.07 -24.98
N TYR A 470 -27.16 1.23 -24.81
CA TYR A 470 -25.93 1.54 -24.11
C TYR A 470 -24.82 1.92 -25.08
N THR A 471 -24.00 2.87 -24.69
CA THR A 471 -22.88 3.44 -25.46
C THR A 471 -21.61 3.40 -24.61
N GLU A 472 -20.47 3.77 -25.20
CA GLU A 472 -19.19 3.88 -24.48
C GLU A 472 -19.23 4.83 -23.27
N SER A 473 -20.14 5.82 -23.27
CA SER A 473 -20.31 6.75 -22.15
C SER A 473 -21.31 6.28 -21.09
N SER A 474 -21.96 5.13 -21.29
CA SER A 474 -22.95 4.63 -20.34
C SER A 474 -22.25 4.08 -19.09
N PRO A 475 -22.71 4.43 -17.88
CA PRO A 475 -22.13 3.91 -16.66
C PRO A 475 -22.43 2.41 -16.52
N GLY A 476 -21.57 1.70 -15.80
CA GLY A 476 -21.90 0.36 -15.32
C GLY A 476 -22.86 0.41 -14.14
N VAL A 477 -23.22 -0.77 -13.65
CA VAL A 477 -23.91 -0.96 -12.37
C VAL A 477 -22.94 -1.50 -11.36
N HIS A 478 -23.13 -1.16 -10.10
CA HIS A 478 -22.24 -1.54 -9.02
C HIS A 478 -22.99 -1.65 -7.70
N GLY A 479 -22.29 -2.13 -6.68
CA GLY A 479 -22.76 -2.15 -5.32
C GLY A 479 -21.75 -2.77 -4.38
N ILE A 480 -22.04 -2.65 -3.09
CA ILE A 480 -21.31 -3.29 -2.00
C ILE A 480 -22.28 -3.95 -1.03
N LEU A 481 -21.92 -5.12 -0.52
CA LEU A 481 -22.58 -5.83 0.56
C LEU A 481 -21.60 -5.94 1.73
N THR A 482 -21.96 -5.39 2.89
CA THR A 482 -21.13 -5.36 4.11
C THR A 482 -21.82 -6.06 5.27
N GLY A 483 -21.08 -6.35 6.34
CA GLY A 483 -21.64 -6.98 7.54
C GLY A 483 -21.95 -8.46 7.35
N LEU A 484 -21.28 -9.10 6.39
CA LEU A 484 -21.34 -10.54 6.19
C LEU A 484 -20.66 -11.26 7.36
N ASN A 485 -21.15 -12.46 7.65
CA ASN A 485 -20.56 -13.36 8.64
C ASN A 485 -20.50 -14.77 8.05
N VAL A 486 -19.77 -14.90 6.94
CA VAL A 486 -19.69 -16.16 6.18
C VAL A 486 -18.32 -16.78 6.39
N PRO A 487 -18.22 -17.93 7.09
CA PRO A 487 -16.94 -18.54 7.38
C PRO A 487 -16.28 -19.10 6.12
N VAL A 488 -14.97 -18.91 6.02
CA VAL A 488 -14.11 -19.43 4.95
C VAL A 488 -12.92 -20.15 5.56
N ASN A 489 -12.44 -21.19 4.87
CA ASN A 489 -11.31 -21.99 5.33
C ASN A 489 -10.05 -21.64 4.55
N ALA A 490 -8.89 -21.87 5.16
CA ALA A 490 -7.62 -21.83 4.47
C ALA A 490 -7.64 -22.77 3.24
N GLY A 491 -7.16 -22.27 2.11
CA GLY A 491 -7.14 -22.99 0.83
C GLY A 491 -8.44 -22.91 0.02
N ASP A 492 -9.54 -22.38 0.58
CA ASP A 492 -10.74 -22.07 -0.21
C ASP A 492 -10.38 -21.12 -1.36
N ARG A 493 -11.03 -21.31 -2.51
CA ARG A 493 -10.88 -20.45 -3.69
C ARG A 493 -12.23 -19.88 -4.03
N LEU A 494 -12.30 -18.57 -4.26
CA LEU A 494 -13.56 -17.89 -4.54
C LEU A 494 -13.67 -17.51 -6.01
N LEU A 495 -14.91 -17.48 -6.50
CA LEU A 495 -15.33 -16.88 -7.77
C LEU A 495 -16.53 -15.98 -7.50
N ILE A 496 -16.72 -14.96 -8.33
CA ILE A 496 -17.99 -14.22 -8.37
C ILE A 496 -18.75 -14.60 -9.63
N VAL A 497 -20.06 -14.75 -9.51
CA VAL A 497 -20.95 -15.15 -10.59
C VAL A 497 -22.00 -14.08 -10.79
N PHE A 498 -22.01 -13.49 -11.98
CA PHE A 498 -23.00 -12.51 -12.41
C PHE A 498 -24.17 -13.19 -13.11
N SER A 499 -25.37 -12.67 -12.88
CA SER A 499 -26.59 -13.08 -13.58
C SER A 499 -27.52 -11.89 -13.80
N MET A 500 -28.39 -12.00 -14.80
CA MET A 500 -29.44 -11.01 -15.06
C MET A 500 -30.80 -11.70 -15.08
N ASN A 501 -31.70 -11.25 -14.20
CA ASN A 501 -33.06 -11.75 -14.10
C ASN A 501 -34.03 -10.78 -14.76
N PHE A 502 -34.64 -11.23 -15.86
CA PHE A 502 -35.67 -10.50 -16.60
C PHE A 502 -37.06 -10.93 -16.13
N THR A 503 -38.02 -10.01 -16.04
CA THR A 503 -39.34 -10.24 -15.41
C THR A 503 -40.52 -10.07 -16.36
N PHE A 504 -40.38 -9.30 -17.46
CA PHE A 504 -41.47 -9.10 -18.43
C PHE A 504 -41.09 -9.58 -19.82
N VAL A 505 -39.82 -9.37 -20.22
CA VAL A 505 -39.31 -9.71 -21.55
C VAL A 505 -37.98 -10.42 -21.42
N ALA A 506 -37.85 -11.60 -22.03
CA ALA A 506 -36.58 -12.30 -22.11
C ALA A 506 -35.53 -11.40 -22.77
N GLY A 507 -34.30 -11.43 -22.25
CA GLY A 507 -33.25 -10.54 -22.68
C GLY A 507 -31.88 -11.17 -22.58
N ALA A 508 -30.91 -10.51 -23.21
CA ALA A 508 -29.51 -10.87 -23.16
C ALA A 508 -28.65 -9.60 -23.19
N ALA A 509 -27.48 -9.69 -22.59
CA ALA A 509 -26.51 -8.63 -22.45
C ALA A 509 -25.10 -9.21 -22.42
N THR A 510 -24.18 -8.53 -23.10
CA THR A 510 -22.75 -8.88 -23.07
C THR A 510 -22.01 -7.79 -22.31
N GLY A 511 -21.08 -8.16 -21.44
CA GLY A 511 -20.41 -7.20 -20.58
C GLY A 511 -19.19 -7.72 -19.85
N TRP A 512 -18.57 -6.85 -19.05
CA TRP A 512 -17.45 -7.19 -18.18
C TRP A 512 -17.86 -7.07 -16.72
N GLY A 513 -17.39 -7.98 -15.89
CA GLY A 513 -17.62 -7.98 -14.44
C GLY A 513 -16.31 -7.90 -13.66
N SER A 514 -16.33 -7.17 -12.54
CA SER A 514 -15.22 -7.12 -11.59
C SER A 514 -15.75 -7.01 -10.17
N GLY A 515 -14.89 -7.22 -9.19
CA GLY A 515 -15.24 -7.10 -7.78
C GLY A 515 -14.06 -7.27 -6.86
N GLY A 516 -14.35 -7.28 -5.58
CA GLY A 516 -13.42 -7.65 -4.53
C GLY A 516 -14.19 -8.19 -3.34
N ALA A 517 -13.55 -9.08 -2.58
CA ALA A 517 -14.06 -9.56 -1.31
C ALA A 517 -13.02 -9.32 -0.20
N PHE A 518 -13.48 -8.92 0.98
CA PHE A 518 -12.63 -8.81 2.16
C PHE A 518 -12.88 -9.99 3.09
N ILE A 519 -11.80 -10.70 3.42
CA ILE A 519 -11.78 -11.76 4.41
C ILE A 519 -11.07 -11.24 5.64
N GLU A 520 -11.78 -11.09 6.76
CA GLU A 520 -11.14 -10.87 8.05
C GLU A 520 -10.52 -12.20 8.52
N LEU A 521 -9.21 -12.22 8.76
CA LEU A 521 -8.52 -13.43 9.19
C LEU A 521 -8.70 -13.61 10.70
N ASN A 522 -8.87 -14.85 11.16
CA ASN A 522 -8.97 -15.12 12.58
C ASN A 522 -7.61 -14.83 13.24
N SER A 523 -7.56 -13.96 14.25
CA SER A 523 -6.36 -13.77 15.06
C SER A 523 -6.15 -15.02 15.93
N ASP A 524 -5.12 -15.81 15.65
CA ASP A 524 -4.64 -16.88 16.54
C ASP A 524 -3.96 -16.32 17.80
#